data_AF-A0A2N2PUG3-F1
#
_entry.id   AF-A0A2N2PUG3-F1
#
_cell.length_a   1.000
_cell.length_b   1.000
_cell.length_c   1.000
_cell.angle_alpha   90.00
_cell.angle_beta   90.00
_cell.angle_gamma   90.00
#
_symmetry.space_group_name_H-M   'P 1'
#
loop_
_entity.id
_entity.type
_entity.pdbx_description
1 polymer ?
#
loop_
_entity_poly.entity_id
_entity_poly.type
_entity_poly.pdbx_seq_one_letter_code
_entity_poly.pdbx_strand_id
1 'polypeptide(L)'
;MTVEDVLIRIRAGLDLEAETEHDLLEEIRGHLEEAVAAGVARGLTPEDALAQAAAAFGVEQAATELQATHAGWGTLEGVAAAALPVALALVLRWLIFAPDGTAVAWREIPVRPALAVIAVVALLVPLLRFPRRRYALGLWIVFWALSLLTAVWPTARW
;
A
#
# COMPACT_ATOMS: atom_id res chain seq x y z
N MET A 1 -10.81 -14.89 -27.97
CA MET A 1 -9.84 -14.43 -26.95
C MET A 1 -8.71 -13.74 -27.69
N THR A 2 -8.32 -12.55 -27.26
CA THR A 2 -7.31 -11.69 -27.88
C THR A 2 -6.14 -11.46 -26.93
N VAL A 3 -5.01 -10.95 -27.43
CA VAL A 3 -3.86 -10.56 -26.59
C VAL A 3 -4.29 -9.56 -25.52
N GLU A 4 -5.16 -8.61 -25.87
CA GLU A 4 -5.66 -7.60 -24.91
C GLU A 4 -6.50 -8.24 -23.79
N ASP A 5 -7.30 -9.27 -24.09
CA ASP A 5 -8.05 -10.01 -23.05
C ASP A 5 -7.10 -10.67 -22.03
N VAL A 6 -5.93 -11.16 -22.49
CA VAL A 6 -4.91 -11.75 -21.63
C VAL A 6 -4.23 -10.67 -20.78
N LEU A 7 -3.87 -9.53 -21.38
CA LEU A 7 -3.26 -8.40 -20.66
C LEU A 7 -4.20 -7.81 -19.60
N ILE A 8 -5.50 -7.71 -19.88
CA ILE A 8 -6.52 -7.27 -18.91
C ILE A 8 -6.55 -8.21 -17.69
N ARG A 9 -6.46 -9.53 -17.92
CA ARG A 9 -6.42 -10.52 -16.82
C ARG A 9 -5.13 -10.40 -16.00
N ILE A 10 -3.98 -10.18 -16.65
CA ILE A 10 -2.70 -9.97 -15.95
C ILE A 10 -2.77 -8.68 -15.12
N ARG A 11 -3.20 -7.58 -15.72
CA ARG A 11 -3.37 -6.28 -15.05
C ARG A 11 -4.23 -6.41 -13.78
N ALA A 12 -5.32 -7.15 -13.84
CA ALA A 12 -6.20 -7.36 -12.68
C ALA A 12 -5.52 -8.05 -11.49
N GLY A 13 -4.40 -8.76 -11.71
CA GLY A 13 -3.61 -9.41 -10.67
C GLY A 13 -2.34 -8.65 -10.26
N LEU A 14 -1.96 -7.58 -10.96
CA LEU A 14 -0.78 -6.79 -10.65
C LEU A 14 -1.12 -5.69 -9.63
N ASP A 15 -0.26 -5.52 -8.63
CA ASP A 15 -0.33 -4.41 -7.68
C ASP A 15 0.96 -3.58 -7.74
N LEU A 16 1.20 -3.02 -8.92
CA LEU A 16 2.39 -2.23 -9.23
C LEU A 16 2.06 -0.74 -9.35
N GLU A 17 3.09 0.10 -9.29
CA GLU A 17 2.95 1.52 -9.62
C GLU A 17 2.65 1.67 -11.12
N ALA A 18 1.87 2.69 -11.51
CA ALA A 18 1.28 2.80 -12.85
C ALA A 18 2.33 2.80 -13.99
N GLU A 19 3.50 3.41 -13.78
CA GLU A 19 4.59 3.43 -14.77
C GLU A 19 5.19 2.02 -14.94
N THR A 20 5.51 1.34 -13.83
CA THR A 20 6.02 -0.04 -13.85
C THR A 20 5.00 -1.03 -14.39
N GLU A 21 3.71 -0.85 -14.08
CA GLU A 21 2.64 -1.65 -14.65
C GLU A 21 2.57 -1.50 -16.17
N HIS A 22 2.65 -0.25 -16.67
CA HIS A 22 2.61 0.03 -18.09
C HIS A 22 3.77 -0.63 -18.84
N ASP A 23 5.00 -0.42 -18.38
CA ASP A 23 6.21 -0.97 -19.01
C ASP A 23 6.18 -2.51 -19.02
N LEU A 24 5.79 -3.11 -17.89
CA LEU A 24 5.68 -4.57 -17.78
C LEU A 24 4.62 -5.14 -18.73
N LEU A 25 3.44 -4.51 -18.81
CA LEU A 25 2.38 -4.98 -19.71
C LEU A 25 2.76 -4.83 -21.18
N GLU A 26 3.54 -3.79 -21.53
CA GLU A 26 4.05 -3.60 -22.88
C GLU A 26 5.09 -4.66 -23.27
N GLU A 27 6.00 -5.00 -22.35
CA GLU A 27 6.97 -6.08 -22.54
C GLU A 27 6.27 -7.45 -22.68
N ILE A 28 5.27 -7.73 -21.83
CA ILE A 28 4.47 -8.95 -21.92
C ILE A 28 3.69 -9.01 -23.24
N ARG A 29 3.13 -7.88 -23.70
CA ARG A 29 2.47 -7.80 -25.01
C ARG A 29 3.42 -8.23 -26.12
N GLY A 30 4.63 -7.67 -26.15
CA GLY A 30 5.64 -8.01 -27.16
C GLY A 30 5.95 -9.51 -27.17
N HIS A 31 6.18 -10.11 -26.00
CA HIS A 31 6.45 -11.55 -25.91
C HIS A 31 5.26 -12.44 -26.30
N LEU A 32 4.03 -12.04 -25.96
CA LEU A 32 2.83 -12.77 -26.37
C LEU A 32 2.66 -12.73 -27.89
N GLU A 33 2.85 -11.57 -28.52
CA GLU A 33 2.75 -11.41 -29.97
C GLU A 33 3.83 -12.22 -30.71
N GLU A 34 5.08 -12.19 -30.23
CA GLU A 34 6.17 -13.02 -30.76
C GLU A 34 5.86 -14.52 -30.63
N ALA A 35 5.36 -14.96 -29.47
CA ALA A 35 5.01 -16.35 -29.22
C ALA A 35 3.84 -16.83 -30.10
N VAL A 36 2.83 -15.98 -30.30
CA VAL A 36 1.71 -16.24 -31.20
C VAL A 36 2.20 -16.37 -32.64
N ALA A 37 3.03 -15.43 -33.10
CA ALA A 37 3.61 -15.48 -34.44
C ALA A 37 4.42 -16.76 -34.67
N ALA A 38 5.22 -17.19 -33.67
CA ALA A 38 5.94 -18.45 -33.70
C ALA A 38 5.02 -19.69 -33.69
N GLY A 39 3.88 -19.63 -33.02
CA GLY A 39 2.86 -20.68 -33.06
C GLY A 39 2.20 -20.80 -34.44
N VAL A 40 1.82 -19.67 -35.03
CA VAL A 40 1.25 -19.62 -36.38
C VAL A 40 2.26 -20.11 -37.43
N ALA A 41 3.54 -19.74 -37.30
CA ALA A 41 4.60 -20.24 -38.17
C ALA A 41 4.78 -21.77 -38.08
N ARG A 42 4.38 -22.39 -36.95
CA ARG A 42 4.36 -23.84 -36.74
C ARG A 42 3.04 -24.51 -37.19
N GLY A 43 2.14 -23.76 -37.82
CA GLY A 43 0.88 -24.26 -38.37
C GLY A 43 -0.28 -24.29 -37.37
N LEU A 44 -0.14 -23.66 -36.20
CA LEU A 44 -1.27 -23.48 -35.29
C LEU A 44 -2.22 -22.41 -35.82
N THR A 45 -3.50 -22.52 -35.46
CA THR A 45 -4.42 -21.40 -35.65
C THR A 45 -3.99 -20.25 -34.72
N PRO A 46 -4.31 -18.98 -35.06
CA PRO A 46 -4.00 -17.85 -34.19
C PRO A 46 -4.58 -18.00 -32.78
N GLU A 47 -5.76 -18.61 -32.65
CA GLU A 47 -6.42 -18.86 -31.37
C GLU A 47 -5.68 -19.93 -30.55
N ASP A 48 -5.28 -21.04 -31.17
CA ASP A 48 -4.50 -22.09 -30.49
C ASP A 48 -3.10 -21.60 -30.10
N ALA A 49 -2.48 -20.80 -30.97
CA ALA A 49 -1.17 -20.19 -30.70
C ALA A 49 -1.24 -19.23 -29.51
N LEU A 50 -2.30 -18.41 -29.41
CA LEU A 50 -2.53 -17.53 -28.28
C LEU A 50 -2.82 -18.31 -26.99
N ALA A 51 -3.66 -19.34 -27.05
CA ALA A 51 -3.96 -20.19 -25.90
C ALA A 51 -2.69 -20.88 -25.38
N GLN A 52 -1.85 -21.40 -26.29
CA GLN A 52 -0.57 -21.99 -25.93
C GLN A 52 0.40 -20.95 -25.34
N ALA A 53 0.50 -19.76 -25.92
CA ALA A 53 1.36 -18.69 -25.43
C ALA A 53 0.93 -18.22 -24.03
N ALA A 54 -0.37 -18.00 -23.81
CA ALA A 54 -0.91 -17.61 -22.51
C ALA A 54 -0.70 -18.69 -21.44
N ALA A 55 -0.84 -19.97 -21.80
CA ALA A 55 -0.56 -21.09 -20.91
C ALA A 55 0.94 -21.18 -20.56
N ALA A 56 1.83 -20.99 -21.54
CA ALA A 56 3.27 -20.99 -21.32
C ALA A 56 3.75 -19.83 -20.44
N PHE A 57 3.09 -18.67 -20.53
CA PHE A 57 3.34 -17.52 -19.65
C PHE A 57 2.85 -17.76 -18.21
N GLY A 58 2.02 -18.77 -17.97
CA GLY A 58 1.48 -19.08 -16.64
C GLY A 58 0.43 -18.06 -16.16
N VAL A 59 -0.21 -17.30 -17.07
CA VAL A 59 -1.11 -16.18 -16.73
C VAL A 59 -2.23 -16.61 -15.78
N GLU A 60 -2.81 -17.79 -15.97
CA GLU A 60 -3.92 -18.25 -15.12
C GLU A 60 -3.45 -18.63 -13.71
N GLN A 61 -2.28 -19.26 -13.60
CA GLN A 61 -1.69 -19.66 -12.32
C GLN A 61 -1.19 -18.43 -11.56
N ALA A 62 -0.46 -17.55 -12.24
CA ALA A 62 0.02 -16.29 -11.67
C ALA A 62 -1.15 -15.40 -11.23
N ALA A 63 -2.19 -15.24 -12.05
CA ALA A 63 -3.37 -14.45 -11.68
C ALA A 63 -4.11 -15.08 -10.48
N THR A 64 -4.24 -16.41 -10.43
CA THR A 64 -4.91 -17.09 -9.31
C THR A 64 -4.10 -16.98 -8.02
N GLU A 65 -2.78 -17.16 -8.07
CA GLU A 65 -1.89 -17.02 -6.90
C GLU A 65 -1.79 -15.57 -6.42
N LEU A 66 -1.72 -14.60 -7.34
CA LEU A 66 -1.74 -13.16 -7.01
C LEU A 66 -3.09 -12.75 -6.41
N GLN A 67 -4.20 -13.21 -6.97
CA GLN A 67 -5.54 -12.90 -6.46
C GLN A 67 -5.79 -13.54 -5.10
N ALA A 68 -5.29 -14.76 -4.85
CA ALA A 68 -5.29 -15.38 -3.54
C ALA A 68 -4.44 -14.61 -2.51
N THR A 69 -3.36 -13.98 -2.96
CA THR A 69 -2.49 -13.14 -2.12
C THR A 69 -3.12 -11.76 -1.86
N HIS A 70 -3.87 -11.20 -2.81
CA HIS A 70 -4.46 -9.85 -2.73
C HIS A 70 -5.81 -9.75 -2.03
N ALA A 71 -6.60 -10.83 -1.96
CA ALA A 71 -7.98 -10.80 -1.47
C ALA A 71 -8.20 -10.32 -0.02
N GLY A 72 -7.14 -10.10 0.77
CA GLY A 72 -7.25 -9.65 2.16
C GLY A 72 -6.40 -8.45 2.59
N TRP A 73 -5.44 -8.00 1.77
CA TRP A 73 -4.39 -7.08 2.25
C TRP A 73 -4.63 -5.62 1.85
N GLY A 74 -5.05 -5.33 0.62
CA GLY A 74 -5.12 -3.94 0.11
C GLY A 74 -6.12 -3.02 0.81
N THR A 75 -7.36 -3.48 1.02
CA THR A 75 -8.41 -2.69 1.69
C THR A 75 -8.17 -2.54 3.19
N LEU A 76 -7.70 -3.60 3.85
CA LEU A 76 -7.41 -3.56 5.28
C LEU A 76 -6.19 -2.68 5.59
N GLU A 77 -5.16 -2.73 4.76
CA GLU A 77 -4.00 -1.82 4.86
C GLU A 77 -4.37 -0.38 4.54
N GLY A 78 -5.16 -0.11 3.49
CA GLY A 78 -5.59 1.24 3.16
C GLY A 78 -6.43 1.89 4.28
N VAL A 79 -7.38 1.14 4.84
CA VAL A 79 -8.17 1.59 5.98
C VAL A 79 -7.29 1.79 7.21
N ALA A 80 -6.35 0.88 7.50
CA ALA A 80 -5.42 1.03 8.62
C ALA A 80 -4.50 2.24 8.43
N ALA A 81 -3.95 2.48 7.24
CA ALA A 81 -3.08 3.61 6.94
C ALA A 81 -3.79 4.96 7.12
N ALA A 82 -5.08 5.03 6.81
CA ALA A 82 -5.89 6.23 7.00
C ALA A 82 -6.40 6.40 8.44
N ALA A 83 -6.87 5.33 9.08
CA ALA A 83 -7.53 5.38 10.39
C ALA A 83 -6.54 5.40 11.57
N LEU A 84 -5.39 4.73 11.44
CA LEU A 84 -4.41 4.60 12.53
C LEU A 84 -3.78 5.94 12.95
N PRO A 85 -3.37 6.86 12.05
CA PRO A 85 -2.88 8.18 12.45
C PRO A 85 -3.93 8.98 13.22
N VAL A 86 -5.20 8.94 12.77
CA VAL A 86 -6.31 9.65 13.42
C VAL A 86 -6.58 9.09 14.81
N ALA A 87 -6.63 7.76 14.94
CA ALA A 87 -6.82 7.10 16.24
C ALA A 87 -5.67 7.44 17.21
N LEU A 88 -4.42 7.41 16.74
CA LEU A 88 -3.26 7.82 17.54
C LEU A 88 -3.31 9.29 17.94
N ALA A 89 -3.72 10.18 17.04
CA ALA A 89 -3.93 11.60 17.34
C ALA A 89 -4.93 11.79 18.47
N LEU A 90 -6.06 11.07 18.42
CA LEU A 90 -7.13 11.16 19.40
C LEU A 90 -6.68 10.62 20.76
N VAL A 91 -5.95 9.51 20.79
CA VAL A 91 -5.39 8.93 22.02
C VAL A 91 -4.35 9.87 22.62
N LEU A 92 -3.43 10.42 21.82
CA LEU A 92 -2.45 11.41 22.28
C LEU A 92 -3.13 12.66 22.83
N ARG A 93 -4.15 13.17 22.13
CA ARG A 93 -4.94 14.31 22.59
C ARG A 93 -5.60 14.01 23.94
N TRP A 94 -6.20 12.84 24.11
CA TRP A 94 -6.79 12.44 25.38
C TRP A 94 -5.74 12.30 26.49
N LEU A 95 -4.55 11.82 26.19
CA LEU A 95 -3.49 11.67 27.20
C LEU A 95 -2.84 13.00 27.61
N ILE A 96 -2.86 14.01 26.74
CA ILE A 96 -2.27 15.33 26.96
C ILE A 96 -3.25 16.28 27.68
N PHE A 97 -4.54 16.19 27.37
CA PHE A 97 -5.58 17.05 27.98
C PHE A 97 -6.33 16.29 29.07
N ALA A 98 -6.48 16.89 30.25
CA ALA A 98 -7.36 16.38 31.28
C ALA A 98 -8.84 16.45 30.79
N PRO A 99 -9.77 15.65 31.34
CA PRO A 99 -11.17 15.60 30.90
C PRO A 99 -11.92 16.94 31.00
N ASP A 100 -11.40 17.86 31.81
CA ASP A 100 -11.87 19.23 32.00
C ASP A 100 -11.31 20.21 30.94
N GLY A 101 -10.54 19.72 29.96
CA GLY A 101 -9.94 20.50 28.88
C GLY A 101 -8.65 21.23 29.28
N THR A 102 -8.19 21.09 30.53
CA THR A 102 -6.94 21.70 30.97
C THR A 102 -5.74 20.90 30.48
N ALA A 103 -4.68 21.59 30.04
CA ALA A 103 -3.44 20.90 29.70
C ALA A 103 -2.85 20.32 30.99
N VAL A 104 -2.64 19.00 31.05
CA VAL A 104 -1.86 18.40 32.14
C VAL A 104 -0.51 19.10 32.14
N ALA A 105 -0.12 19.65 33.30
CA ALA A 105 1.09 20.45 33.42
C ALA A 105 2.25 19.75 32.70
N TRP A 106 2.82 20.40 31.69
CA TRP A 106 3.79 19.86 30.75
C TRP A 106 5.00 19.14 31.39
N ARG A 107 5.26 19.41 32.67
CA ARG A 107 6.26 18.75 33.51
C ARG A 107 5.96 17.28 33.84
N GLU A 108 4.70 16.86 33.86
CA GLU A 108 4.31 15.48 34.20
C GLU A 108 4.23 14.56 32.98
N ILE A 109 4.11 15.15 31.77
CA ILE A 109 4.05 14.44 30.49
C ILE A 109 5.24 13.47 30.27
N PRO A 110 6.52 13.85 30.48
CA PRO A 110 7.64 12.94 30.29
C PRO A 110 7.73 11.80 31.30
N VAL A 111 6.97 11.87 32.41
CA VAL A 111 6.97 10.84 33.47
C VAL A 111 5.89 9.78 33.21
N ARG A 112 5.00 9.98 32.22
CA ARG A 112 3.93 9.02 31.90
C ARG A 112 4.42 7.93 30.94
N PRO A 113 4.65 6.68 31.40
CA PRO A 113 5.19 5.62 30.56
C PRO A 113 4.27 5.26 29.39
N ALA A 114 2.95 5.46 29.54
CA ALA A 114 1.96 5.21 28.50
C ALA A 114 2.20 6.05 27.24
N LEU A 115 2.64 7.31 27.39
CA LEU A 115 2.92 8.21 26.26
C LEU A 115 4.14 7.75 25.47
N ALA A 116 5.20 7.32 26.16
CA ALA A 116 6.39 6.78 25.52
C ALA A 116 6.08 5.47 24.76
N VAL A 117 5.30 4.58 25.37
CA VAL A 117 4.87 3.33 24.72
C VAL A 117 4.02 3.61 23.48
N ILE A 118 3.06 4.54 23.55
CA ILE A 118 2.20 4.87 22.41
C ILE A 118 2.98 5.57 21.30
N ALA A 119 3.92 6.45 21.63
CA ALA A 119 4.80 7.09 20.64
C ALA A 119 5.68 6.06 19.93
N VAL A 120 6.23 5.09 20.65
CA VAL A 120 7.04 3.99 20.08
C VAL A 120 6.17 3.08 19.21
N VAL A 121 4.97 2.71 19.66
CA VAL A 121 4.03 1.91 18.86
C VAL A 121 3.61 2.67 17.60
N ALA A 122 3.33 3.97 17.72
CA ALA A 122 3.04 4.84 16.58
C ALA A 122 4.22 4.91 15.60
N LEU A 123 5.47 4.95 16.06
CA LEU A 123 6.64 4.96 15.20
C LEU A 123 6.90 3.61 14.51
N LEU A 124 6.64 2.49 15.20
CA LEU A 124 7.01 1.16 14.72
C LEU A 124 5.98 0.53 13.80
N VAL A 125 4.68 0.75 14.02
CA VAL A 125 3.61 0.11 13.23
C VAL A 125 3.73 0.41 11.73
N PRO A 126 3.94 1.67 11.28
CA PRO A 126 4.03 1.95 9.86
C PRO A 126 5.30 1.40 9.20
N LEU A 127 6.39 1.33 9.97
CA LEU A 127 7.67 0.80 9.48
C LEU A 127 7.60 -0.71 9.22
N LEU A 128 6.82 -1.43 10.03
CA LEU A 128 6.78 -2.89 10.03
C LEU A 128 5.61 -3.46 9.20
N ARG A 129 4.49 -2.75 9.08
CA ARG A 129 3.26 -3.28 8.48
C ARG A 129 2.98 -2.86 7.04
N PHE A 130 3.53 -1.75 6.53
CA PHE A 130 3.16 -1.28 5.18
C PHE A 130 4.21 -1.64 4.11
N PRO A 131 3.86 -2.46 3.11
CA PRO A 131 4.75 -2.78 1.99
C PRO A 131 5.04 -1.55 1.11
N ARG A 132 4.07 -0.62 0.96
CA ARG A 132 4.25 0.67 0.28
C ARG A 132 4.83 1.75 1.19
N ARG A 133 6.07 1.52 1.63
CA ARG A 133 6.77 2.34 2.65
C ARG A 133 6.81 3.84 2.33
N ARG A 134 6.93 4.24 1.06
CA ARG A 134 7.11 5.65 0.65
C ARG A 134 5.91 6.53 1.00
N TYR A 135 4.68 6.08 0.67
CA TYR A 135 3.45 6.84 0.93
C TYR A 135 3.05 6.80 2.41
N ALA A 136 3.22 5.64 3.05
CA ALA A 136 2.99 5.49 4.49
C ALA A 136 3.89 6.43 5.28
N LEU A 137 5.19 6.51 4.93
CA LEU A 137 6.14 7.44 5.56
C LEU A 137 5.77 8.91 5.31
N GLY A 138 5.34 9.28 4.11
CA GLY A 138 4.91 10.65 3.81
C GLY A 138 3.75 11.12 4.68
N LEU A 139 2.69 10.30 4.77
CA LEU A 139 1.55 10.57 5.66
C LEU A 139 1.98 10.61 7.14
N TRP A 140 2.92 9.75 7.52
CA TRP A 140 3.44 9.68 8.89
C TRP A 140 4.26 10.92 9.29
N ILE A 141 5.09 11.42 8.37
CA ILE A 141 5.86 12.66 8.58
C ILE A 141 4.91 13.84 8.78
N VAL A 142 3.87 13.94 7.95
CA VAL A 142 2.84 14.99 8.09
C VAL A 142 2.12 14.88 9.43
N PHE A 143 1.73 13.67 9.84
CA PHE A 143 1.12 13.42 11.15
C PHE A 143 2.02 13.87 12.31
N TRP A 144 3.30 13.51 12.31
CA TRP A 144 4.24 13.91 13.35
C TRP A 144 4.51 15.42 13.34
N ALA A 145 4.63 16.04 12.15
CA ALA A 145 4.81 17.48 12.02
C ALA A 145 3.62 18.24 12.61
N LEU A 146 2.38 17.82 12.30
CA LEU A 146 1.16 18.40 12.87
C LEU A 146 1.05 18.17 14.38
N SER A 147 1.44 16.98 14.86
CA SER A 147 1.44 16.65 16.29
C SER A 147 2.45 17.50 17.08
N LEU A 148 3.66 17.69 16.53
CA LEU A 148 4.66 18.58 17.12
C LEU A 148 4.23 20.04 17.07
N LEU A 149 3.67 20.50 15.94
CA LEU A 149 3.14 21.85 15.82
C LEU A 149 2.05 22.12 16.86
N THR A 150 1.07 21.23 16.99
CA THR A 150 -0.02 21.37 17.96
C THR A 150 0.44 21.24 19.41
N ALA A 151 1.47 20.44 19.69
CA ALA A 151 2.06 20.34 21.02
C ALA A 151 2.89 21.59 21.38
N VAL A 152 3.65 22.16 20.44
CA VAL A 152 4.56 23.29 20.72
C VAL A 152 3.84 24.64 20.63
N TRP A 153 2.84 24.79 19.77
CA TRP A 153 2.12 26.07 19.56
C TRP A 153 1.54 26.74 20.83
N PRO A 154 1.02 25.99 21.83
CA PRO A 154 0.56 26.58 23.10
C PRO A 154 1.69 27.26 23.89
N THR A 155 2.94 26.79 23.73
CA THR A 155 4.12 27.35 24.44
C THR A 155 4.66 28.62 23.82
N ALA A 156 4.27 28.97 22.59
CA ALA A 156 4.72 30.18 21.90
C ALA A 156 3.83 31.41 22.17
N ARG A 157 2.69 31.24 22.86
CA ARG A 157 1.71 32.30 23.11
C ARG A 157 1.59 32.73 24.58
N TRP A 158 2.52 32.32 25.44
CA TRP A 158 2.65 32.77 26.83
C TRP A 158 4.07 33.20 27.12
#